data_AF-A0A934DUG6-F1
#
_entry.id   AF-A0A934DUG6-F1
#
_cell.length_a   1.000
_cell.length_b   1.000
_cell.length_c   1.000
_cell.angle_alpha   90.00
_cell.angle_beta   90.00
_cell.angle_gamma   90.00
#
_symmetry.space_group_name_H-M   'P 1'
#
loop_
_entity.id
_entity.type
_entity.pdbx_description
1 polymer ?
#
loop_
_entity_poly.entity_id
_entity_poly.type
_entity_poly.pdbx_seq_one_letter_code
_entity_poly.pdbx_strand_id
1 'polypeptide(L)'
;MPKLLRLVVLCVAWMCLLLDSAAHADLAPDPGWRRISYSFSIENTQAYGDYVFLAYPCSSSNGRPMFTVAVVTGAPVTVGSRGGMPRIYAVPKAEYEKSKESIAGDDVRTAAIKAIPGVLESSFRVQPMHGVGEDQPIDGAHDVLKVVKCDKTGLEVAPSKVRYHTLKGKTVELAYGSGGQRPSPAQALAKGTSPDSSAAASAPPAPTAPPNALDASPAPSNPPSSAVPTPSAIPTPAASTTGRGCGGCMMGGSEPGAGAVIFLASFACLLRRRGSRRWLDRVRG
;
A
#
# COMPACT_ATOMS: atom_id res chain seq x y z
N MET A 1 43.38 -21.29 19.78
CA MET A 1 42.22 -20.37 19.87
C MET A 1 42.10 -19.28 18.79
N PRO A 2 43.14 -18.78 18.07
CA PRO A 2 42.94 -17.65 17.12
C PRO A 2 42.22 -18.02 15.82
N LYS A 3 42.11 -19.31 15.48
CA LYS A 3 41.43 -19.79 14.25
C LYS A 3 39.90 -19.71 14.36
N LEU A 4 39.33 -19.99 15.54
CA LEU A 4 37.89 -19.95 15.77
C LEU A 4 37.35 -18.52 15.68
N LEU A 5 38.06 -17.55 16.28
CA LEU A 5 37.69 -16.14 16.26
C LEU A 5 37.63 -15.57 14.82
N ARG A 6 38.57 -15.96 13.96
CA ARG A 6 38.59 -15.51 12.56
C ARG A 6 37.38 -16.01 11.78
N LEU A 7 36.94 -17.25 12.03
CA LEU A 7 35.82 -17.85 11.34
C LEU A 7 34.50 -17.20 11.75
N VAL A 8 34.34 -16.90 13.05
CA VAL A 8 33.17 -16.17 13.57
C VAL A 8 33.08 -14.77 12.96
N VAL A 9 34.19 -14.03 12.91
CA VAL A 9 34.21 -12.67 12.32
C VAL A 9 33.86 -12.71 10.83
N LEU A 10 34.35 -13.70 10.09
CA LEU A 10 34.02 -13.88 8.67
C LEU A 10 32.54 -14.20 8.47
N CYS A 11 31.96 -15.09 9.28
CA CYS A 11 30.54 -15.42 9.23
C CYS A 11 29.65 -14.21 9.56
N VAL A 12 29.99 -13.42 10.58
CA VAL A 12 29.24 -12.21 10.94
C VAL A 12 29.33 -11.16 9.82
N ALA A 13 30.51 -10.93 9.26
CA ALA A 13 30.68 -9.99 8.14
C ALA A 13 29.89 -10.43 6.89
N TRP A 14 29.88 -11.73 6.58
CA TRP A 14 29.10 -12.28 5.47
C TRP A 14 27.59 -12.15 5.72
N MET A 15 27.15 -12.38 6.96
CA MET A 15 25.75 -12.19 7.36
C MET A 15 25.33 -10.71 7.29
N CYS A 16 26.22 -9.78 7.62
CA CYS A 16 25.98 -8.34 7.45
C CYS A 16 25.89 -7.90 5.98
N LEU A 17 26.60 -8.54 5.05
CA LEU A 17 26.51 -8.23 3.61
C LEU A 17 25.23 -8.79 2.97
N LEU A 18 24.65 -9.86 3.52
CA LEU A 18 23.35 -10.37 3.09
C LEU A 18 22.17 -9.54 3.63
N LEU A 19 22.45 -8.56 4.48
CA LEU A 19 21.50 -7.56 4.99
C LEU A 19 21.54 -6.26 4.18
N ASP A 20 22.15 -6.24 2.98
CA ASP A 20 21.91 -5.19 1.99
C ASP A 20 20.45 -5.28 1.53
N SER A 21 19.58 -4.77 2.39
CA SER A 21 18.22 -4.39 2.08
C SER A 21 18.35 -3.49 0.87
N ALA A 22 17.61 -3.81 -0.20
CA ALA A 22 17.53 -2.99 -1.38
C ALA A 22 17.00 -1.60 -0.97
N ALA A 23 17.90 -0.73 -0.51
CA ALA A 23 17.66 0.67 -0.24
C ALA A 23 17.64 1.34 -1.61
N HIS A 24 16.61 1.02 -2.38
CA HIS A 24 16.32 1.74 -3.60
C HIS A 24 15.90 3.13 -3.18
N ALA A 25 16.88 4.04 -3.22
CA ALA A 25 16.73 5.44 -2.91
C ALA A 25 15.52 5.96 -3.67
N ASP A 26 14.44 6.16 -2.94
CA ASP A 26 13.35 6.92 -3.48
C ASP A 26 13.88 8.32 -3.78
N LEU A 27 13.46 8.91 -4.89
CA LEU A 27 13.89 10.26 -5.25
C LEU A 27 13.62 11.15 -4.04
N ALA A 28 14.68 11.72 -3.46
CA ALA A 28 14.52 12.64 -2.35
C ALA A 28 13.53 13.73 -2.78
N PRO A 29 12.58 14.13 -1.92
CA PRO A 29 11.72 15.27 -2.23
C PRO A 29 12.59 16.50 -2.50
N ASP A 30 12.07 17.44 -3.28
CA ASP A 30 12.75 18.71 -3.53
C ASP A 30 13.08 19.41 -2.20
N PRO A 31 14.17 20.19 -2.11
CA PRO A 31 14.52 20.91 -0.88
C PRO A 31 13.35 21.75 -0.34
N GLY A 32 13.07 21.64 0.96
CA GLY A 32 11.94 22.30 1.61
C GLY A 32 10.61 21.56 1.48
N TRP A 33 10.57 20.40 0.83
CA TRP A 33 9.41 19.53 0.77
C TRP A 33 9.65 18.23 1.53
N ARG A 34 8.59 17.72 2.16
CA ARG A 34 8.57 16.42 2.83
C ARG A 34 7.45 15.57 2.29
N ARG A 35 7.70 14.27 2.20
CA ARG A 35 6.71 13.29 1.76
C ARG A 35 5.69 13.02 2.85
N ILE A 36 4.45 12.77 2.43
CA ILE A 36 3.37 12.34 3.32
C ILE A 36 2.69 11.09 2.79
N SER A 37 2.03 10.37 3.68
CA SER A 37 1.17 9.24 3.28
C SER A 37 -0.11 9.76 2.62
N TYR A 38 -0.57 9.07 1.57
CA TYR A 38 -1.83 9.38 0.92
C TYR A 38 -2.70 8.13 0.79
N SER A 39 -3.97 8.28 1.12
CA SER A 39 -4.99 7.26 0.87
C SER A 39 -6.32 7.90 0.49
N PHE A 40 -7.25 7.09 -0.02
CA PHE A 40 -8.62 7.52 -0.22
C PHE A 40 -9.61 6.40 0.09
N SER A 41 -10.86 6.75 0.36
CA SER A 41 -11.98 5.81 0.51
C SER A 41 -13.20 6.32 -0.26
N ILE A 42 -14.15 5.42 -0.52
CA ILE A 42 -15.43 5.76 -1.15
C ILE A 42 -16.55 5.40 -0.18
N GLU A 43 -17.36 6.40 0.15
CA GLU A 43 -18.59 6.27 0.92
C GLU A 43 -19.80 6.02 0.00
N ASN A 44 -20.88 5.52 0.60
CA ASN A 44 -22.17 5.29 -0.07
C ASN A 44 -22.14 4.20 -1.16
N THR A 45 -21.20 3.25 -1.07
CA THR A 45 -21.12 2.12 -2.01
C THR A 45 -22.25 1.12 -1.80
N GLN A 46 -22.74 0.99 -0.57
CA GLN A 46 -23.85 0.10 -0.19
C GLN A 46 -25.18 0.43 -0.87
N ALA A 47 -25.39 1.69 -1.28
CA ALA A 47 -26.57 2.09 -2.03
C ALA A 47 -26.62 1.48 -3.45
N TYR A 48 -25.48 0.95 -3.91
CA TYR A 48 -25.28 0.41 -5.26
C TYR A 48 -24.78 -1.04 -5.20
N GLY A 49 -25.50 -1.90 -4.47
CA GLY A 49 -25.10 -3.28 -4.17
C GLY A 49 -24.92 -4.21 -5.38
N ASP A 50 -25.43 -3.81 -6.55
CA ASP A 50 -25.25 -4.52 -7.82
C ASP A 50 -23.88 -4.27 -8.47
N TYR A 51 -23.09 -3.35 -7.92
CA TYR A 51 -21.78 -2.96 -8.43
C TYR A 51 -20.66 -3.20 -7.43
N VAL A 52 -19.48 -3.51 -7.95
CA VAL A 52 -18.21 -3.54 -7.22
C VAL A 52 -17.38 -2.35 -7.69
N PHE A 53 -16.97 -1.52 -6.74
CA PHE A 53 -16.16 -0.34 -7.02
C PHE A 53 -14.68 -0.72 -7.02
N LEU A 54 -14.00 -0.43 -8.11
CA LEU A 54 -12.57 -0.70 -8.29
C LEU A 54 -11.81 0.60 -8.49
N ALA A 55 -10.57 0.62 -8.03
CA ALA A 55 -9.59 1.63 -8.40
C ALA A 55 -8.29 0.97 -8.82
N TYR A 56 -7.48 1.74 -9.55
CA TYR A 56 -6.16 1.30 -10.01
C TYR A 56 -5.07 2.22 -9.46
N PRO A 57 -4.81 2.18 -8.14
CA PRO A 57 -3.68 2.89 -7.55
C PRO A 57 -2.36 2.24 -7.98
N CYS A 58 -1.31 3.04 -8.06
CA CYS A 58 0.04 2.50 -7.94
C CYS A 58 0.29 2.17 -6.48
N SER A 59 0.82 0.98 -6.22
CA SER A 59 1.22 0.55 -4.89
C SER A 59 2.29 1.49 -4.31
N SER A 60 2.39 1.50 -2.98
CA SER A 60 3.46 2.17 -2.24
C SER A 60 4.76 1.34 -2.21
N SER A 61 4.95 0.42 -3.16
CA SER A 61 6.13 -0.45 -3.18
C SER A 61 7.38 0.37 -3.50
N ASN A 62 8.25 0.48 -2.50
CA ASN A 62 9.51 1.22 -2.50
C ASN A 62 10.58 0.58 -3.41
N GLY A 63 10.35 0.54 -4.73
CA GLY A 63 11.36 0.08 -5.69
C GLY A 63 10.83 -0.19 -7.09
N ARG A 64 9.61 -0.72 -7.21
CA ARG A 64 8.94 -0.90 -8.51
C ARG A 64 7.47 -0.51 -8.40
N PRO A 65 7.01 0.55 -9.10
CA PRO A 65 5.60 0.87 -9.13
C PRO A 65 4.85 -0.35 -9.70
N MET A 66 4.01 -0.96 -8.87
CA MET A 66 3.12 -2.04 -9.27
C MET A 66 1.72 -1.48 -9.21
N PHE A 67 0.99 -1.58 -10.32
CA PHE A 67 -0.38 -1.16 -10.33
C PHE A 67 -1.25 -2.33 -9.94
N THR A 68 -1.96 -2.18 -8.83
CA THR A 68 -2.78 -3.26 -8.26
C THR A 68 -4.23 -2.84 -8.30
N VAL A 69 -5.12 -3.72 -8.72
CA VAL A 69 -6.57 -3.48 -8.61
C VAL A 69 -6.95 -3.48 -7.14
N ALA A 70 -7.52 -2.37 -6.67
CA ALA A 70 -8.04 -2.23 -5.32
C ALA A 70 -9.57 -2.23 -5.35
N VAL A 71 -10.19 -3.11 -4.56
CA VAL A 71 -11.63 -3.07 -4.31
C VAL A 71 -11.90 -1.99 -3.26
N VAL A 72 -12.69 -0.97 -3.62
CA VAL A 72 -12.88 0.24 -2.80
C VAL A 72 -14.19 0.18 -2.03
N THR A 73 -14.37 -0.87 -1.24
CA THR A 73 -15.58 -1.09 -0.42
C THR A 73 -15.33 -0.69 1.03
N GLY A 74 -15.27 0.63 1.28
CA GLY A 74 -15.18 1.22 2.62
C GLY A 74 -13.79 1.19 3.28
N ALA A 75 -12.90 0.28 2.86
CA ALA A 75 -11.51 0.29 3.32
C ALA A 75 -10.69 1.41 2.65
N PRO A 76 -9.77 2.07 3.38
CA PRO A 76 -8.81 3.00 2.79
C PRO A 76 -7.90 2.31 1.77
N VAL A 77 -7.73 2.94 0.63
CA VAL A 77 -6.82 2.54 -0.43
C VAL A 77 -5.62 3.48 -0.44
N THR A 78 -4.44 2.95 -0.15
CA THR A 78 -3.17 3.70 -0.18
C THR A 78 -2.69 3.89 -1.62
N VAL A 79 -2.14 5.06 -1.93
CA VAL A 79 -1.58 5.37 -3.26
C VAL A 79 -0.13 5.78 -3.11
N GLY A 80 0.76 5.15 -3.88
CA GLY A 80 2.19 5.48 -3.94
C GLY A 80 2.47 6.72 -4.79
N SER A 81 3.58 7.41 -4.50
CA SER A 81 3.98 8.68 -5.11
C SER A 81 4.28 8.64 -6.61
N ARG A 82 4.61 7.45 -7.11
CA ARG A 82 4.95 7.22 -8.52
C ARG A 82 3.75 6.83 -9.37
N GLY A 83 2.56 6.73 -8.76
CA GLY A 83 1.32 6.45 -9.45
C GLY A 83 0.75 7.66 -10.13
N GLY A 84 0.28 7.50 -11.37
CA GLY A 84 -0.63 8.47 -11.96
C GLY A 84 -1.92 8.60 -11.13
N MET A 85 -2.78 9.53 -11.55
CA MET A 85 -4.06 9.80 -10.88
C MET A 85 -5.02 8.59 -10.99
N PRO A 86 -5.35 7.90 -9.88
CA PRO A 86 -6.25 6.76 -9.91
C PRO A 86 -7.63 7.14 -10.44
N ARG A 87 -8.20 6.26 -11.28
CA ARG A 87 -9.59 6.34 -11.73
C ARG A 87 -10.44 5.36 -10.94
N ILE A 88 -11.70 5.71 -10.76
CA ILE A 88 -12.70 4.86 -10.12
C ILE A 88 -13.56 4.22 -11.21
N TYR A 89 -13.78 2.92 -11.09
CA TYR A 89 -14.67 2.13 -11.94
C TYR A 89 -15.77 1.51 -11.09
N ALA A 90 -16.94 1.32 -11.69
CA ALA A 90 -17.99 0.47 -11.16
C ALA A 90 -18.20 -0.70 -12.12
N VAL A 91 -18.01 -1.91 -11.62
CA VAL A 91 -18.16 -3.15 -12.38
C VAL A 91 -19.43 -3.85 -11.91
N PRO A 92 -20.32 -4.30 -12.81
CA PRO A 92 -21.44 -5.14 -12.40
C PRO A 92 -20.93 -6.36 -11.63
N LYS A 93 -21.51 -6.64 -10.46
CA LYS A 93 -21.01 -7.67 -9.55
C LYS A 93 -20.93 -9.05 -10.21
N ALA A 94 -21.92 -9.40 -11.03
CA ALA A 94 -21.93 -10.65 -11.78
C ALA A 94 -20.75 -10.79 -12.76
N GLU A 95 -20.32 -9.70 -13.38
CA GLU A 95 -19.17 -9.69 -14.30
C GLU A 95 -17.85 -9.66 -13.55
N TYR A 96 -17.78 -8.90 -12.45
CA TYR A 96 -16.62 -8.88 -11.56
C TYR A 96 -16.25 -10.28 -11.07
N GLU A 97 -17.23 -11.06 -10.59
CA GLU A 97 -16.96 -12.43 -10.11
C GLU A 97 -16.40 -13.36 -11.18
N LYS A 98 -16.78 -13.17 -12.45
CA LYS A 98 -16.24 -13.94 -13.58
C LYS A 98 -14.82 -13.50 -13.95
N SER A 99 -14.52 -12.21 -13.80
CA SER A 99 -13.25 -11.61 -14.23
C SER A 99 -12.23 -11.42 -13.10
N LYS A 100 -12.58 -11.67 -11.83
CA LYS A 100 -11.73 -11.30 -10.68
C LYS A 100 -10.32 -11.89 -10.74
N GLU A 101 -10.17 -13.10 -11.27
CA GLU A 101 -8.87 -13.76 -11.42
C GLU A 101 -8.04 -13.12 -12.55
N SER A 102 -8.67 -12.73 -13.66
CA SER A 102 -7.98 -12.09 -14.79
C SER A 102 -7.55 -10.65 -14.47
N ILE A 103 -8.22 -10.00 -13.52
CA ILE A 103 -7.88 -8.64 -13.06
C ILE A 103 -7.04 -8.62 -11.77
N ALA A 104 -6.67 -9.76 -11.19
CA ALA A 104 -5.89 -9.83 -9.94
C ALA A 104 -4.36 -9.75 -10.14
N GLY A 105 -3.87 -9.54 -11.36
CA GLY A 105 -2.43 -9.49 -11.67
C GLY A 105 -1.75 -8.14 -11.44
N ASP A 106 -0.43 -8.18 -11.23
CA ASP A 106 0.44 -7.01 -11.01
C ASP A 106 0.60 -6.08 -12.23
N ASP A 107 0.15 -6.50 -13.42
CA ASP A 107 0.26 -5.76 -14.69
C ASP A 107 -1.10 -5.58 -15.39
N VAL A 108 -2.19 -5.50 -14.60
CA VAL A 108 -3.56 -5.35 -15.12
C VAL A 108 -3.79 -3.96 -15.69
N ARG A 109 -3.39 -3.77 -16.94
CA ARG A 109 -3.59 -2.49 -17.64
C ARG A 109 -5.07 -2.09 -17.59
N THR A 110 -5.32 -0.79 -17.50
CA THR A 110 -6.67 -0.19 -17.56
C THR A 110 -7.54 -0.75 -18.70
N ALA A 111 -6.93 -1.21 -19.79
CA ALA A 111 -7.61 -1.89 -20.89
C ALA A 111 -8.36 -3.17 -20.47
N ALA A 112 -7.81 -3.97 -19.55
CA ALA A 112 -8.44 -5.20 -19.08
C ALA A 112 -9.75 -4.93 -18.32
N ILE A 113 -9.76 -3.92 -17.44
CA ILE A 113 -10.99 -3.49 -16.74
C ILE A 113 -12.01 -2.96 -17.77
N LYS A 114 -11.57 -2.15 -18.73
CA LYS A 114 -12.43 -1.60 -19.79
C LYS A 114 -13.02 -2.65 -20.73
N ALA A 115 -12.41 -3.83 -20.80
CA ALA A 115 -12.93 -4.94 -21.59
C ALA A 115 -14.09 -5.67 -20.88
N ILE A 116 -14.30 -5.44 -19.58
CA ILE A 116 -15.41 -6.06 -18.84
C ILE A 116 -16.74 -5.46 -19.32
N PRO A 117 -17.73 -6.28 -19.72
CA PRO A 117 -19.03 -5.79 -20.15
C PRO A 117 -19.72 -4.95 -19.07
N GLY A 118 -20.23 -3.77 -19.45
CA GLY A 118 -20.99 -2.91 -18.56
C GLY A 118 -20.15 -2.17 -17.50
N VAL A 119 -18.81 -2.14 -17.65
CA VAL A 119 -17.96 -1.28 -16.81
C VAL A 119 -18.32 0.18 -17.00
N LEU A 120 -18.45 0.88 -15.88
CA LEU A 120 -18.64 2.32 -15.82
C LEU A 120 -17.38 2.97 -15.31
N GLU A 121 -16.92 4.03 -15.99
CA GLU A 121 -15.74 4.81 -15.60
C GLU A 121 -16.18 6.16 -15.06
N SER A 122 -15.66 6.55 -13.90
CA SER A 122 -15.88 7.89 -13.38
C SER A 122 -15.05 8.92 -14.15
N SER A 123 -15.64 10.10 -14.39
CA SER A 123 -14.91 11.26 -14.89
C SER A 123 -13.96 11.85 -13.85
N PHE A 124 -14.25 11.64 -12.56
CA PHE A 124 -13.42 12.11 -11.46
C PHE A 124 -12.11 11.31 -11.40
N ARG A 125 -11.01 12.06 -11.24
CA ARG A 125 -9.68 11.49 -11.03
C ARG A 125 -9.21 11.86 -9.64
N VAL A 126 -8.79 10.85 -8.88
CA VAL A 126 -8.18 11.08 -7.58
C VAL A 126 -6.85 11.80 -7.81
N GLN A 127 -6.60 12.90 -7.10
CA GLN A 127 -5.38 13.69 -7.19
C GLN A 127 -4.53 13.48 -5.93
N PRO A 128 -3.66 12.46 -5.89
CA PRO A 128 -2.89 12.18 -4.69
C PRO A 128 -2.06 13.36 -4.21
N MET A 129 -1.93 13.49 -2.89
CA MET A 129 -1.07 14.49 -2.25
C MET A 129 0.12 13.79 -1.63
N HIS A 130 1.28 13.86 -2.29
CA HIS A 130 2.47 13.10 -1.87
C HIS A 130 3.51 13.93 -1.12
N GLY A 131 3.33 15.25 -1.03
CA GLY A 131 4.24 16.11 -0.31
C GLY A 131 3.59 17.37 0.22
N VAL A 132 4.26 17.94 1.22
CA VAL A 132 3.96 19.23 1.85
C VAL A 132 5.26 19.99 2.08
N GLY A 133 5.17 21.29 2.34
CA GLY A 133 6.30 22.04 2.87
C GLY A 133 6.78 21.47 4.21
N GLU A 134 8.08 21.49 4.47
CA GLU A 134 8.66 20.99 5.72
C GLU A 134 8.12 21.69 6.98
N ASP A 135 7.67 22.94 6.84
CA ASP A 135 7.05 23.75 7.89
C ASP A 135 5.63 23.27 8.26
N GLN A 136 4.99 22.48 7.40
CA GLN A 136 3.64 21.98 7.62
C GLN A 136 3.67 20.70 8.46
N PRO A 137 3.03 20.66 9.65
CA PRO A 137 3.06 19.50 10.53
C PRO A 137 2.03 18.43 10.10
N ILE A 138 1.90 18.17 8.80
CA ILE A 138 1.04 17.13 8.20
C ILE A 138 1.91 15.91 7.87
N ASP A 139 1.45 14.73 8.27
CA ASP A 139 2.10 13.45 8.02
C ASP A 139 1.32 12.56 7.02
N GLY A 140 0.03 12.86 6.83
CA GLY A 140 -0.81 12.16 5.87
C GLY A 140 -2.05 12.92 5.46
N ALA A 141 -2.60 12.54 4.31
CA ALA A 141 -3.88 12.99 3.81
C ALA A 141 -4.74 11.80 3.39
N HIS A 142 -6.00 11.80 3.79
CA HIS A 142 -6.99 10.80 3.43
C HIS A 142 -8.22 11.46 2.80
N ASP A 143 -8.42 11.22 1.52
CA ASP A 143 -9.60 11.70 0.79
C ASP A 143 -10.78 10.77 0.99
N VAL A 144 -11.93 11.34 1.30
CA VAL A 144 -13.20 10.63 1.36
C VAL A 144 -14.04 11.08 0.17
N LEU A 145 -14.28 10.16 -0.73
CA LEU A 145 -15.10 10.34 -1.92
C LEU A 145 -16.50 9.78 -1.65
N LYS A 146 -17.50 10.24 -2.42
CA LYS A 146 -18.87 9.74 -2.33
C LYS A 146 -19.39 9.39 -3.72
N VAL A 147 -20.06 8.26 -3.83
CA VAL A 147 -20.82 7.92 -5.04
C VAL A 147 -22.10 8.77 -5.05
N VAL A 148 -22.17 9.70 -6.01
CA VAL A 148 -23.33 10.58 -6.22
C VAL A 148 -24.38 9.85 -7.05
N LYS A 149 -23.94 9.18 -8.12
CA LYS A 149 -24.80 8.47 -9.06
C LYS A 149 -24.06 7.25 -9.63
N CYS A 150 -24.73 6.11 -9.73
CA CYS A 150 -24.22 4.93 -10.42
C CYS A 150 -25.39 4.16 -11.05
N ASP A 151 -25.49 4.23 -12.38
CA ASP A 151 -26.51 3.52 -13.16
C ASP A 151 -25.93 3.05 -14.51
N LYS A 152 -26.75 2.44 -15.36
CA LYS A 152 -26.30 1.95 -16.69
C LYS A 152 -25.75 3.04 -17.61
N THR A 153 -26.01 4.33 -17.33
CA THR A 153 -25.58 5.47 -18.15
C THR A 153 -24.25 6.05 -17.70
N GLY A 154 -23.87 5.87 -16.43
CA GLY A 154 -22.60 6.39 -15.95
C GLY A 154 -22.36 6.24 -14.45
N LEU A 155 -21.13 6.53 -14.06
CA LEU A 155 -20.66 6.61 -12.70
C LEU A 155 -20.23 8.05 -12.39
N GLU A 156 -20.82 8.64 -11.35
CA GLU A 156 -20.46 9.95 -10.83
C GLU A 156 -19.97 9.82 -9.38
N VAL A 157 -18.71 10.22 -9.18
CA VAL A 157 -18.05 10.25 -7.88
C VAL A 157 -17.62 11.68 -7.62
N ALA A 158 -17.91 12.19 -6.43
CA ALA A 158 -17.50 13.52 -6.00
C ALA A 158 -16.68 13.45 -4.71
N PRO A 159 -15.70 14.35 -4.52
CA PRO A 159 -15.00 14.45 -3.24
C PRO A 159 -15.96 15.02 -2.18
N SER A 160 -15.98 14.41 -1.00
CA SER A 160 -16.83 14.82 0.12
C SER A 160 -16.02 15.64 1.12
N LYS A 161 -14.94 15.03 1.63
CA LYS A 161 -14.09 15.60 2.68
C LYS A 161 -12.67 15.06 2.61
N VAL A 162 -11.74 15.76 3.23
CA VAL A 162 -10.36 15.32 3.43
C VAL A 162 -10.05 15.28 4.92
N ARG A 163 -9.33 14.23 5.34
CA ARG A 163 -8.80 14.09 6.69
C ARG A 163 -7.29 14.25 6.63
N TYR A 164 -6.77 15.23 7.35
CA TYR A 164 -5.34 15.44 7.50
C TYR A 164 -4.87 14.82 8.81
N HIS A 165 -3.84 13.98 8.73
CA HIS A 165 -3.14 13.44 9.88
C HIS A 165 -1.92 14.31 10.16
N THR A 166 -1.80 14.81 11.38
CA THR A 166 -0.67 15.64 11.80
C THR A 166 0.47 14.81 12.37
N LEU A 167 1.67 15.37 12.44
CA LEU A 167 2.83 14.72 13.08
C LEU A 167 2.61 14.39 14.55
N LYS A 168 1.66 15.07 15.21
CA LYS A 168 1.29 14.82 16.61
C LYS A 168 0.19 13.75 16.75
N GLY A 169 -0.22 13.09 15.66
CA GLY A 169 -1.30 12.11 15.64
C GLY A 169 -2.72 12.69 15.65
N LYS A 170 -2.89 14.02 15.73
CA LYS A 170 -4.21 14.67 15.60
C LYS A 170 -4.73 14.52 14.17
N THR A 171 -6.01 14.23 14.02
CA THR A 171 -6.71 14.20 12.74
C THR A 171 -7.62 15.41 12.61
N VAL A 172 -7.55 16.13 11.49
CA VAL A 172 -8.41 17.29 11.20
C VAL A 172 -9.22 17.01 9.95
N GLU A 173 -10.55 17.16 10.04
CA GLU A 173 -11.47 16.94 8.93
C GLU A 173 -11.97 18.27 8.34
N LEU A 174 -11.86 18.40 7.03
CA LEU A 174 -12.32 19.55 6.25
C LEU A 174 -13.17 19.08 5.07
N ALA A 175 -14.28 19.76 4.81
CA ALA A 175 -15.10 19.53 3.63
C ALA A 175 -14.42 20.07 2.37
N TYR A 176 -14.67 19.45 1.23
CA TYR A 176 -14.25 20.01 -0.06
C TYR A 176 -15.03 21.29 -0.40
N GLY A 177 -14.36 22.22 -1.08
CA GLY A 177 -15.00 23.45 -1.54
C GLY A 177 -15.93 23.22 -2.74
N SER A 178 -16.73 24.24 -3.08
CA SER A 178 -17.50 24.26 -4.32
C SER A 178 -16.57 24.07 -5.53
N GLY A 179 -16.86 23.11 -6.39
CA GLY A 179 -16.00 22.76 -7.53
C GLY A 179 -14.97 21.67 -7.25
N GLY A 180 -15.01 21.02 -6.09
CA GLY A 180 -14.13 19.89 -5.79
C GLY A 180 -12.70 20.30 -5.46
N GLN A 181 -12.47 21.57 -5.10
CA GLN A 181 -11.16 22.03 -4.66
C GLN A 181 -10.87 21.48 -3.26
N ARG A 182 -9.73 20.79 -3.12
CA ARG A 182 -9.23 20.30 -1.84
C ARG A 182 -8.85 21.52 -0.96
N PRO A 183 -9.32 21.60 0.29
CA PRO A 183 -8.90 22.65 1.21
C PRO A 183 -7.39 22.54 1.47
N SER A 184 -6.71 23.65 1.76
CA SER A 184 -5.26 23.60 1.96
C SER A 184 -4.89 23.03 3.32
N PRO A 185 -3.71 22.39 3.46
CA PRO A 185 -3.17 21.98 4.76
C PRO A 185 -3.14 23.12 5.79
N ALA A 186 -2.83 24.35 5.37
CA ALA A 186 -2.81 25.52 6.24
C ALA A 186 -4.17 25.79 6.89
N GLN A 187 -5.29 25.58 6.16
CA GLN A 187 -6.63 25.69 6.74
C GLN A 187 -6.87 24.63 7.82
N ALA A 188 -6.33 23.42 7.66
CA ALA A 188 -6.43 22.36 8.65
C ALA A 188 -5.71 22.73 9.95
N LEU A 189 -4.54 23.38 9.83
CA LEU A 189 -3.79 23.87 10.98
C LEU A 189 -4.54 24.98 11.72
N ALA A 190 -5.07 25.96 10.99
CA ALA A 190 -5.83 27.06 11.58
C ALA A 190 -7.07 26.56 12.35
N LYS A 191 -7.77 25.55 11.82
CA LYS A 191 -8.93 24.94 12.48
C LYS A 191 -8.52 24.06 13.67
N GLY A 192 -7.37 23.37 13.57
CA GLY A 192 -6.83 22.52 14.62
C GLY A 192 -6.28 23.29 15.84
N THR A 193 -5.96 24.58 15.69
CA THR A 193 -5.50 25.49 16.75
C THR A 193 -6.62 26.18 17.54
N SER A 194 -7.90 25.91 17.24
CA SER A 194 -8.93 26.22 18.25
C SER A 194 -8.54 25.48 19.53
N PRO A 195 -8.33 26.19 20.66
CA PRO A 195 -8.05 25.55 21.93
C PRO A 195 -9.22 24.63 22.19
N ASP A 196 -9.00 23.33 22.05
CA ASP A 196 -10.04 22.35 22.29
C ASP A 196 -10.50 22.58 23.72
N SER A 197 -11.73 23.09 23.78
CA SER A 197 -12.66 22.92 24.87
C SER A 197 -12.44 21.51 25.39
N SER A 198 -11.70 21.42 26.49
CA SER A 198 -11.67 20.30 27.41
C SER A 198 -13.08 20.17 27.97
N ALA A 199 -14.02 19.77 27.11
CA ALA A 199 -15.27 19.19 27.50
C ALA A 199 -14.85 17.83 28.05
N ALA A 200 -14.72 17.82 29.37
CA ALA A 200 -14.57 16.66 30.21
C ALA A 200 -15.25 15.48 29.52
N ALA A 201 -14.48 14.41 29.31
CA ALA A 201 -15.05 13.08 29.23
C ALA A 201 -15.86 12.88 30.52
N SER A 202 -17.14 13.25 30.49
CA SER A 202 -18.11 12.76 31.45
C SER A 202 -17.98 11.25 31.39
N ALA A 203 -17.51 10.68 32.49
CA ALA A 203 -17.43 9.25 32.66
C ALA A 203 -18.74 8.62 32.16
N PRO A 204 -18.68 7.52 31.39
CA PRO A 204 -19.90 6.82 31.01
C PRO A 204 -20.71 6.53 32.28
N PRO A 205 -22.03 6.84 32.30
CA PRO A 205 -22.86 6.47 33.43
C PRO A 205 -22.71 4.98 33.70
N ALA A 206 -22.53 4.63 34.97
CA ALA A 206 -22.33 3.26 35.41
C ALA A 206 -23.41 2.34 34.81
N PRO A 207 -23.04 1.14 34.34
CA PRO A 207 -24.00 0.19 33.80
C PRO A 207 -25.02 -0.16 34.89
N THR A 208 -26.27 0.25 34.68
CA THR A 208 -27.39 -0.17 35.50
C THR A 208 -27.68 -1.62 35.14
N ALA A 209 -27.46 -2.53 36.09
CA ALA A 209 -27.67 -3.96 35.91
C ALA A 209 -29.14 -4.25 35.54
N PRO A 210 -29.41 -5.07 34.51
CA PRO A 210 -30.76 -5.56 34.26
C PRO A 210 -31.17 -6.55 35.36
N PRO A 211 -32.41 -6.50 35.87
CA PRO A 211 -32.94 -7.53 36.75
C PRO A 211 -33.17 -8.83 35.98
N ASN A 212 -32.76 -9.93 36.63
CA ASN A 212 -33.00 -11.31 36.24
C ASN A 212 -34.43 -11.56 35.73
N ALA A 213 -34.54 -12.12 34.53
CA ALA A 213 -35.71 -12.89 34.11
C ALA A 213 -35.23 -14.29 33.70
N LEU A 214 -35.33 -15.20 34.67
CA LEU A 214 -35.44 -16.63 34.46
C LEU A 214 -36.76 -16.87 33.69
N ASP A 215 -36.74 -17.56 32.55
CA ASP A 215 -37.45 -18.83 32.40
C ASP A 215 -37.40 -19.43 30.98
N ALA A 216 -37.40 -20.77 30.99
CA ALA A 216 -37.88 -21.71 29.98
C ALA A 216 -37.11 -21.92 28.66
N SER A 217 -36.25 -22.96 28.70
CA SER A 217 -36.10 -23.99 27.64
C SER A 217 -37.45 -24.53 27.16
N PRO A 218 -37.61 -24.95 25.88
CA PRO A 218 -37.16 -26.30 25.51
C PRO A 218 -36.61 -26.46 24.07
N ALA A 219 -35.74 -27.46 23.91
CA ALA A 219 -35.39 -28.13 22.65
C ALA A 219 -36.44 -29.21 22.32
N PRO A 220 -36.28 -30.14 21.34
CA PRO A 220 -35.48 -30.18 20.10
C PRO A 220 -36.31 -30.66 18.87
N SER A 221 -35.77 -30.57 17.63
CA SER A 221 -36.01 -31.57 16.56
C SER A 221 -35.26 -31.29 15.25
N ASN A 222 -34.27 -32.12 14.93
CA ASN A 222 -33.85 -32.54 13.56
C ASN A 222 -34.99 -33.40 12.92
N PRO A 223 -35.01 -33.84 11.62
CA PRO A 223 -33.92 -34.10 10.62
C PRO A 223 -34.38 -33.76 9.15
N PRO A 224 -33.99 -34.44 8.02
CA PRO A 224 -32.80 -35.22 7.60
C PRO A 224 -32.10 -34.66 6.32
N SER A 225 -30.79 -34.88 6.15
CA SER A 225 -30.11 -35.76 5.16
C SER A 225 -30.74 -35.88 3.75
N SER A 226 -30.05 -35.34 2.73
CA SER A 226 -29.98 -35.74 1.30
C SER A 226 -29.22 -34.65 0.53
N ALA A 227 -28.37 -34.84 -0.47
CA ALA A 227 -27.75 -35.99 -1.10
C ALA A 227 -26.50 -35.45 -1.83
N VAL A 228 -25.47 -36.28 -1.93
CA VAL A 228 -24.25 -36.01 -2.70
C VAL A 228 -24.52 -36.30 -4.18
N PRO A 229 -24.14 -35.40 -5.11
CA PRO A 229 -23.80 -35.82 -6.47
C PRO A 229 -22.28 -35.76 -6.72
N THR A 230 -21.76 -36.91 -7.11
CA THR A 230 -20.42 -37.23 -7.65
C THR A 230 -20.25 -36.62 -9.07
N PRO A 231 -19.02 -36.31 -9.53
CA PRO A 231 -18.78 -35.31 -10.56
C PRO A 231 -18.88 -35.85 -12.00
N SER A 232 -19.34 -35.00 -12.91
CA SER A 232 -19.17 -35.21 -14.35
C SER A 232 -17.78 -34.79 -14.81
N ALA A 233 -17.22 -35.61 -15.68
CA ALA A 233 -15.87 -35.57 -16.19
C ALA A 233 -15.75 -34.73 -17.48
N ILE A 234 -14.50 -34.32 -17.79
CA ILE A 234 -13.91 -34.07 -19.14
C ILE A 234 -14.29 -32.71 -19.79
N PRO A 235 -13.42 -31.98 -20.54
CA PRO A 235 -12.21 -32.43 -21.26
C PRO A 235 -10.90 -31.63 -21.06
N THR A 236 -9.82 -32.33 -21.40
CA THR A 236 -8.48 -31.86 -21.72
C THR A 236 -8.47 -30.87 -22.89
N PRO A 237 -7.90 -29.66 -22.78
CA PRO A 237 -7.58 -28.84 -23.94
C PRO A 237 -6.24 -29.25 -24.55
N ALA A 238 -6.25 -29.34 -25.89
CA ALA A 238 -5.14 -29.69 -26.74
C ALA A 238 -3.99 -28.67 -26.68
N ALA A 239 -2.80 -29.18 -26.99
CA ALA A 239 -1.53 -28.49 -27.05
C ALA A 239 -1.59 -27.14 -27.82
N SER A 240 -1.06 -26.10 -27.19
CA SER A 240 -0.78 -24.81 -27.81
C SER A 240 0.45 -24.91 -28.71
N THR A 241 0.25 -24.69 -30.01
CA THR A 241 1.32 -24.48 -30.97
C THR A 241 1.94 -23.10 -30.79
N THR A 242 3.25 -23.11 -30.84
CA THR A 242 4.25 -22.04 -30.94
C THR A 242 3.89 -20.86 -31.86
N GLY A 243 4.32 -19.66 -31.46
CA GLY A 243 4.98 -18.74 -32.40
C GLY A 243 4.61 -17.26 -32.36
N ARG A 244 5.67 -16.44 -32.41
CA ARG A 244 5.76 -14.97 -32.60
C ARG A 244 5.54 -14.16 -31.32
N GLY A 245 6.56 -13.54 -30.71
CA GLY A 245 7.76 -12.93 -31.28
C GLY A 245 7.51 -11.43 -31.47
N CYS A 246 7.81 -10.66 -30.44
CA CYS A 246 8.11 -9.22 -30.45
C CYS A 246 9.05 -9.05 -29.25
N GLY A 247 10.31 -8.64 -29.38
CA GLY A 247 10.81 -7.60 -30.26
C GLY A 247 11.22 -6.43 -29.37
N GLY A 248 12.48 -6.44 -28.93
CA GLY A 248 13.26 -5.26 -28.60
C GLY A 248 12.78 -4.37 -27.45
N CYS A 249 13.38 -4.55 -26.28
CA CYS A 249 13.76 -3.43 -25.40
C CYS A 249 15.11 -3.79 -24.77
N MET A 250 16.20 -3.41 -25.45
CA MET A 250 17.52 -3.38 -24.82
C MET A 250 17.54 -2.23 -23.81
N MET A 251 17.47 -2.55 -22.53
CA MET A 251 17.97 -1.64 -21.49
C MET A 251 19.49 -1.75 -21.48
N GLY A 252 20.15 -0.63 -21.80
CA GLY A 252 21.59 -0.48 -21.63
C GLY A 252 21.94 -0.70 -20.16
N GLY A 253 22.79 -1.69 -19.90
CA GLY A 253 23.40 -1.91 -18.60
C GLY A 253 24.39 -0.79 -18.30
N SER A 254 24.09 0.03 -17.30
CA SER A 254 25.12 0.78 -16.59
C SER A 254 25.82 -0.17 -15.63
N GLU A 255 27.11 -0.38 -15.87
CA GLU A 255 28.01 -1.21 -15.06
C GLU A 255 28.00 -0.81 -13.57
N PRO A 256 27.80 -1.76 -12.63
CA PRO A 256 28.16 -1.56 -11.25
C PRO A 256 29.54 -2.19 -11.02
N GLY A 257 30.59 -1.42 -10.70
CA GLY A 257 31.85 -2.11 -10.37
C GLY A 257 33.14 -1.32 -10.21
N ALA A 258 33.16 -0.22 -9.44
CA ALA A 258 34.45 0.35 -8.99
C ALA A 258 34.51 0.70 -7.49
N GLY A 259 33.45 0.44 -6.71
CA GLY A 259 33.41 0.79 -5.28
C GLY A 259 33.93 -0.28 -4.32
N ALA A 260 33.92 -1.56 -4.70
CA ALA A 260 34.19 -2.67 -3.77
C ALA A 260 35.69 -3.00 -3.59
N VAL A 261 36.59 -2.44 -4.40
CA VAL A 261 38.03 -2.79 -4.37
C VAL A 261 38.80 -2.02 -3.29
N ILE A 262 38.28 -0.88 -2.82
CA ILE A 262 39.02 -0.02 -1.87
C ILE A 262 38.98 -0.59 -0.43
N PHE A 263 37.92 -1.27 -0.02
CA PHE A 263 37.80 -1.77 1.37
C PHE A 263 38.69 -3.00 1.66
N LEU A 264 39.01 -3.82 0.66
CA LEU A 264 39.87 -5.00 0.87
C LEU A 264 41.36 -4.64 1.02
N ALA A 265 41.82 -3.55 0.42
CA ALA A 265 43.21 -3.10 0.55
C ALA A 265 43.53 -2.55 1.97
N SER A 266 42.60 -1.85 2.59
CA SER A 266 42.81 -1.26 3.93
C SER A 266 42.88 -2.31 5.05
N PHE A 267 42.16 -3.43 4.93
CA PHE A 267 42.18 -4.49 5.94
C PHE A 267 43.47 -5.32 5.90
N ALA A 268 44.07 -5.50 4.71
CA ALA A 268 45.36 -6.17 4.55
C ALA A 268 46.51 -5.37 5.19
N CYS A 269 46.48 -4.03 5.11
CA CYS A 269 47.48 -3.17 5.78
C CYS A 269 47.36 -3.22 7.32
N LEU A 270 46.15 -3.31 7.88
CA LEU A 270 45.94 -3.40 9.33
C LEU A 270 46.39 -4.74 9.91
N LEU A 271 46.23 -5.85 9.17
CA LEU A 271 46.69 -7.16 9.62
C LEU A 271 48.21 -7.34 9.54
N ARG A 272 48.91 -6.60 8.67
CA ARG A 272 50.38 -6.67 8.56
C ARG A 272 51.11 -5.93 9.70
N ARG A 273 50.46 -4.97 10.37
CA ARG A 273 51.11 -4.14 11.41
C ARG A 273 51.20 -4.81 12.80
N ARG A 274 50.50 -5.92 13.04
CA ARG A 274 50.55 -6.65 14.33
C ARG A 274 51.57 -7.80 14.39
N GLY A 275 52.24 -8.14 13.28
CA GLY A 275 53.22 -9.24 13.23
C GLY A 275 54.68 -8.87 13.50
N SER A 276 55.07 -7.59 13.37
CA SER A 276 56.50 -7.22 13.30
C SER A 276 57.14 -6.79 14.63
N ARG A 277 56.42 -6.76 15.75
CA ARG A 277 57.00 -6.35 17.05
C ARG A 277 57.69 -7.48 17.85
N ARG A 278 57.75 -8.71 17.34
CA ARG A 278 58.42 -9.85 18.04
C ARG A 278 59.74 -10.30 17.42
N TRP A 279 60.22 -9.66 16.36
CA TRP A 279 61.44 -10.09 15.67
C TRP A 279 62.70 -9.30 16.05
N LEU A 280 62.55 -8.13 16.70
CA LEU A 280 63.71 -7.29 17.07
C LEU A 280 64.36 -7.65 18.42
N ASP A 281 63.72 -8.48 19.26
CA ASP A 281 64.30 -8.88 20.56
C ASP A 281 65.18 -10.15 20.50
N ARG A 282 65.42 -10.74 19.31
CA ARG A 282 66.23 -11.96 19.15
C ARG A 282 67.59 -11.74 18.49
N VAL A 283 67.98 -10.49 18.21
CA VAL A 283 69.27 -10.18 17.53
C VAL A 283 70.22 -9.36 18.45
N ARG A 284 69.93 -9.27 19.76
CA ARG A 284 70.75 -8.54 20.74
C ARG A 284 71.06 -9.33 22.03
N GLY A 285 71.14 -10.65 21.95
CA GLY A 285 71.61 -11.51 23.04
C GLY A 285 72.51 -12.60 22.49
#